data_AF-A0A7Z9ILU6-F1
#
_entry.id   AF-A0A7Z9ILU6-F1
#
_cell.length_a   1.000
_cell.length_b   1.000
_cell.length_c   1.000
_cell.angle_alpha   90.00
_cell.angle_beta   90.00
_cell.angle_gamma   90.00
#
_symmetry.space_group_name_H-M   'P 1'
#
loop_
_entity.id
_entity.type
_entity.pdbx_description
1 polymer ?
#
loop_
_entity_poly.entity_id
_entity_poly.type
_entity_poly.pdbx_seq_one_letter_code
_entity_poly.pdbx_strand_id
1 'polypeptide(L)' 'MSKVVDAIEGEQLKQDVPDFRAGDTVVVRVRIREANRERLQAYEGVVIAKR' A
#
# COMPACT_ATOMS: atom_id res chain seq x y z
N MET A 1 8.71 -23.46 1.04
CA MET A 1 8.80 -22.11 1.62
C MET A 1 9.50 -22.25 2.96
N SER A 2 10.62 -21.55 3.15
CA SER A 2 11.41 -21.63 4.38
C SER A 2 10.70 -20.85 5.48
N LYS A 3 10.44 -21.49 6.64
CA LYS A 3 9.73 -20.88 7.78
C LYS A 3 10.36 -19.57 8.28
N VAL A 4 11.64 -19.35 7.99
CA VAL A 4 12.38 -18.13 8.36
C VAL A 4 11.97 -16.94 7.50
N VAL A 5 11.67 -17.16 6.22
CA VAL A 5 11.26 -16.09 5.29
C VAL A 5 9.88 -15.57 5.66
N ASP A 6 8.93 -16.49 5.92
CA ASP A 6 7.56 -16.14 6.30
C ASP A 6 7.51 -15.30 7.59
N ALA A 7 8.40 -15.58 8.56
CA ALA A 7 8.48 -14.84 9.82
C ALA A 7 8.92 -13.38 9.63
N ILE A 8 9.94 -13.16 8.79
CA ILE A 8 10.49 -11.82 8.51
C ILE A 8 9.50 -11.02 7.65
N GLU A 9 8.86 -11.64 6.66
CA GLU A 9 7.84 -10.99 5.84
C GLU A 9 6.63 -10.57 6.68
N GLY A 10 6.21 -11.42 7.63
CA GLY A 10 5.12 -11.13 8.57
C GLY A 10 5.33 -9.84 9.37
N GLU A 11 6.55 -9.56 9.81
CA GLU A 11 6.88 -8.34 10.56
C GLU A 11 6.83 -7.07 9.70
N GLN A 12 7.01 -7.18 8.39
CA GLN A 12 7.00 -6.04 7.46
C GLN A 12 5.61 -5.77 6.86
N LEU A 13 4.63 -6.66 7.08
CA LEU A 13 3.28 -6.50 6.59
C LEU A 13 2.54 -5.38 7.33
N LYS A 14 1.91 -4.49 6.56
CA LYS A 14 1.03 -3.45 7.08
C LYS A 14 -0.31 -4.05 7.51
N GLN A 15 -0.64 -3.87 8.78
CA GLN A 15 -1.88 -4.37 9.40
C GLN A 15 -3.08 -3.46 9.14
N ASP A 16 -2.86 -2.24 8.66
CA ASP A 16 -3.83 -1.15 8.55
C ASP A 16 -4.37 -0.93 7.12
N VAL A 17 -4.17 -1.88 6.22
CA VAL A 17 -4.68 -1.79 4.84
C VAL A 17 -6.16 -2.18 4.81
N PRO A 18 -7.08 -1.29 4.40
CA PRO A 18 -8.50 -1.64 4.26
C PRO A 18 -8.69 -2.69 3.17
N ASP A 19 -9.74 -3.51 3.29
CA ASP A 19 -10.08 -4.43 2.21
C ASP A 19 -10.69 -3.67 1.02
N PHE A 20 -10.21 -3.99 -0.17
CA PHE A 20 -10.65 -3.43 -1.45
C PHE A 20 -10.55 -4.49 -2.55
N ARG A 21 -11.32 -4.35 -3.60
CA ARG A 21 -11.44 -5.31 -4.71
C ARG A 21 -11.26 -4.63 -6.05
N ALA A 22 -11.03 -5.43 -7.08
CA ALA A 22 -11.04 -4.93 -8.45
C ALA A 22 -12.45 -4.38 -8.76
N GLY A 23 -12.51 -3.17 -9.31
CA GLY A 23 -13.72 -2.41 -9.56
C GLY A 23 -14.02 -1.32 -8.52
N ASP A 24 -13.37 -1.32 -7.36
CA ASP A 24 -13.59 -0.29 -6.34
C ASP A 24 -12.87 1.02 -6.73
N THR A 25 -13.51 2.16 -6.46
CA THR A 25 -12.87 3.48 -6.56
C THR A 25 -12.15 3.78 -5.24
N VAL A 26 -10.85 4.00 -5.29
CA VAL A 26 -10.01 4.25 -4.12
C VAL A 26 -9.27 5.57 -4.24
N VAL A 27 -9.06 6.23 -3.10
CA VAL A 27 -8.20 7.41 -2.98
C VAL A 27 -6.93 7.03 -2.22
N VAL A 28 -5.81 6.93 -2.94
CA VAL A 28 -4.50 6.57 -2.38
C VAL A 28 -3.71 7.84 -2.09
N ARG A 29 -3.30 8.03 -0.83
CA ARG A 29 -2.43 9.15 -0.44
C ARG A 29 -0.98 8.69 -0.39
N VAL A 30 -0.18 9.13 -1.35
CA VAL A 30 1.25 8.84 -1.44
C VAL A 30 2.03 9.93 -0.70
N ARG A 31 2.94 9.53 0.19
CA ARG A 31 3.90 10.44 0.81
C ARG A 31 5.08 10.64 -0.13
N ILE A 32 5.27 11.87 -0.60
CA ILE A 32 6.39 12.25 -1.44
C ILE A 32 7.35 13.07 -0.58
N ARG A 33 8.58 12.57 -0.43
CA ARG A 33 9.67 13.22 0.30
C ARG A 33 10.78 13.60 -0.68
N GLU A 34 10.96 14.89 -0.91
CA GLU A 34 12.01 15.46 -1.75
C GLU A 34 12.97 16.24 -0.85
N ALA A 35 14.06 15.61 -0.43
CA ALA A 35 15.07 16.14 0.48
C ALA A 35 14.47 16.76 1.77
N ASN A 36 14.25 18.08 1.77
CA ASN A 36 13.76 18.85 2.92
C ASN A 36 12.24 19.09 2.90
N ARG A 37 11.52 18.66 1.85
CA ARG A 37 10.07 18.89 1.74
C ARG A 37 9.30 17.58 1.66
N GLU A 38 8.27 17.48 2.48
CA GLU A 38 7.33 16.36 2.48
C GLU A 38 5.94 16.86 2.10
N ARG A 39 5.25 16.13 1.21
CA ARG A 39 3.84 16.36 0.87
C ARG A 39 3.09 15.04 0.78
N LEU A 40 1.79 15.09 1.00
CA LEU A 40 0.87 14.00 0.68
C LEU A 40 0.18 14.34 -0.63
N GLN A 41 0.29 13.45 -1.61
CA GLN A 41 -0.40 13.57 -2.89
C GLN A 41 -1.49 12.51 -2.98
N ALA A 42 -2.72 12.93 -3.22
CA ALA A 42 -3.86 12.04 -3.39
C ALA A 42 -3.97 11.62 -4.87
N TYR A 43 -4.19 10.33 -5.11
CA TYR A 43 -4.52 9.74 -6.40
C TYR A 43 -5.84 9.01 -6.26
N GLU A 44 -6.81 9.39 -7.08
CA GLU A 44 -8.12 8.74 -7.14
C GLU A 44 -8.24 7.94 -8.43
N GLY A 45 -8.76 6.72 -8.34
CA GLY A 45 -8.95 5.88 -9.50
C GLY A 45 -9.63 4.56 -9.16
N VAL A 46 -9.95 3.80 -10.21
CA VAL A 46 -10.57 2.48 -10.10
C VAL A 46 -9.48 1.41 -10.02
N VAL A 47 -9.62 0.47 -9.09
CA VAL A 47 -8.72 -0.68 -8.98
C VAL A 47 -8.98 -1.64 -10.15
N ILE A 48 -8.02 -1.74 -11.06
CA ILE A 48 -8.14 -2.60 -12.26
C ILE A 48 -7.69 -4.05 -12.02
N ALA A 49 -6.82 -4.29 -11.03
CA ALA A 49 -6.31 -5.61 -10.69
C ALA A 49 -5.82 -5.66 -9.23
N LYS A 50 -6.01 -6.82 -8.57
CA LYS A 50 -5.43 -7.21 -7.28
C LYS A 50 -4.92 -8.64 -7.44
N ARG A 51 -3.62 -8.89 -7.29
CA ARG A 51 -2.96 -10.19 -7.46
C ARG A 51 -2.19 -10.57 -6.21
#